data_AF-A0A6N7PT34-F1
#
_entry.id   AF-A0A6N7PT34-F1
#
_cell.length_a   1.000
_cell.length_b   1.000
_cell.length_c   1.000
_cell.angle_alpha   90.00
_cell.angle_beta   90.00
_cell.angle_gamma   90.00
#
_symmetry.space_group_name_H-M   'P 1'
#
loop_
_entity.id
_entity.type
_entity.pdbx_description
1 polymer ?
#
loop_
_entity_poly.entity_id
_entity_poly.type
_entity_poly.pdbx_seq_one_letter_code
_entity_poly.pdbx_strand_id
1 'polypeptide(L)'
;MDVLATRILQYRDDSGVVKDVSLTVFAPRKTDQDDWECAFQFSPPPNQKTLHARGVDSIQALLACLTVARSYIEHPTEDRSSWRGMSHAGLPQFVEKPASYQPPALPPVEPNPGDLLVLATRTLGQPDETDGVRELVLTVYEPVRADDGTWRCAFAFDSAENEPVRHGVGEDFIEALLDGLAMARATYETMIPEGWKAPASHELWGLEFLPYKVGRAYGMEPSKVSNMPDFTPP
;
A
#
# COMPACT_ATOMS: atom_id res chain seq x y z
N MET A 1 15.49 4.96 12.98
CA MET A 1 14.40 4.65 12.03
C MET A 1 13.14 5.19 12.67
N ASP A 2 12.47 6.12 12.01
CA ASP A 2 11.26 6.73 12.56
C ASP A 2 10.11 5.73 12.43
N VAL A 3 9.29 5.64 13.46
CA VAL A 3 8.12 4.75 13.46
C VAL A 3 7.04 5.41 12.62
N LEU A 4 6.59 4.71 11.58
CA LEU A 4 5.50 5.15 10.74
C LEU A 4 4.15 4.79 11.37
N ALA A 5 4.01 3.54 11.82
CA ALA A 5 2.78 3.06 12.44
C ALA A 5 3.06 1.88 13.39
N THR A 6 2.21 1.72 14.40
CA THR A 6 2.14 0.49 15.21
C THR A 6 0.71 -0.02 15.22
N ARG A 7 0.51 -1.27 14.81
CA ARG A 7 -0.79 -1.95 14.77
C ARG A 7 -0.75 -3.16 15.70
N ILE A 8 -1.79 -3.32 16.53
CA ILE A 8 -1.97 -4.52 17.35
C ILE A 8 -2.80 -5.53 16.58
N LEU A 9 -2.31 -6.76 16.47
CA LEU A 9 -2.93 -7.88 15.78
C LEU A 9 -3.26 -8.98 16.79
N GLN A 10 -4.36 -9.70 16.58
CA GLN A 10 -4.69 -10.91 17.33
C GLN A 10 -4.12 -12.12 16.59
N TYR A 11 -3.08 -12.72 17.13
CA TYR A 11 -2.39 -13.89 16.57
C TYR A 11 -2.74 -15.16 17.33
N ARG A 12 -3.15 -16.20 16.61
CA ARG A 12 -3.38 -17.55 17.11
C ARG A 12 -2.12 -18.38 16.92
N ASP A 13 -1.51 -18.82 18.02
CA ASP A 13 -0.35 -19.70 17.97
C ASP A 13 -0.71 -21.16 17.62
N ASP A 14 0.30 -22.01 17.46
CA ASP A 14 0.12 -23.43 17.11
C ASP A 14 -0.68 -24.23 18.16
N SER A 15 -0.81 -23.72 19.40
CA SER A 15 -1.64 -24.33 20.44
C SER A 15 -3.10 -23.86 20.40
N GLY A 16 -3.45 -22.98 19.45
CA GLY A 16 -4.76 -22.38 19.31
C GLY A 16 -5.01 -21.18 20.24
N VAL A 17 -4.00 -20.75 21.02
CA VAL A 17 -4.13 -19.63 21.96
C VAL A 17 -3.97 -18.32 21.21
N VAL A 18 -4.94 -17.42 21.40
CA VAL A 18 -4.91 -16.06 20.83
C VAL A 18 -4.13 -15.12 21.74
N LYS A 19 -3.20 -14.37 21.16
CA LYS A 19 -2.32 -13.40 21.82
C LYS A 19 -2.24 -12.13 20.99
N ASP A 20 -2.03 -11.00 21.65
CA ASP A 20 -1.75 -9.75 20.96
C ASP A 20 -0.30 -9.74 20.48
N VAL A 21 -0.11 -9.35 19.23
CA VAL A 21 1.18 -9.15 18.56
C VAL A 21 1.22 -7.72 18.06
N SER A 22 2.29 -6.99 18.35
CA SER A 22 2.46 -5.62 17.82
C SER A 22 3.26 -5.66 16.52
N LEU A 23 2.66 -5.21 15.41
CA LEU A 23 3.34 -4.89 14.16
C LEU A 23 3.78 -3.43 14.19
N THR A 24 5.08 -3.18 14.24
CA THR A 24 5.65 -1.84 14.06
C THR A 24 6.19 -1.72 12.64
N VAL A 25 5.78 -0.70 11.91
CA VAL A 25 6.28 -0.36 10.57
C VAL A 25 7.07 0.94 10.68
N PHE A 26 8.25 0.97 10.09
CA PHE A 26 9.16 2.11 10.10
C PHE A 26 9.06 2.89 8.77
N ALA A 27 9.31 4.19 8.83
CA ALA A 27 9.26 5.07 7.66
C ALA A 27 10.24 4.57 6.57
N PRO A 28 9.81 4.53 5.29
CA PRO A 28 10.71 4.22 4.20
C PRO A 28 11.87 5.22 4.14
N ARG A 29 13.06 4.74 3.81
CA ARG A 29 14.25 5.58 3.64
C ARG A 29 15.01 5.20 2.39
N LYS A 30 15.59 6.21 1.74
CA LYS A 30 16.51 5.99 0.62
C LYS A 30 17.82 5.38 1.14
N THR A 31 18.37 4.40 0.43
CA THR A 31 19.66 3.79 0.76
C THR A 31 20.80 4.39 -0.06
N ASP A 32 22.04 4.01 0.27
CA ASP A 32 23.23 4.41 -0.48
C ASP A 32 23.28 3.81 -1.91
N GLN A 33 22.45 2.81 -2.21
CA GLN A 33 22.39 2.13 -3.51
C GLN A 33 21.33 2.71 -4.46
N ASP A 34 20.80 3.89 -4.14
CA ASP A 34 19.72 4.58 -4.88
C ASP A 34 18.38 3.80 -4.92
N ASP A 35 18.26 2.74 -4.11
CA ASP A 35 16.98 2.07 -3.83
C ASP A 35 16.36 2.61 -2.53
N TRP A 36 15.14 2.16 -2.24
CA TRP A 36 14.42 2.47 -1.01
C TRP A 36 14.26 1.21 -0.18
N GLU A 37 14.33 1.35 1.14
CA GLU A 37 13.98 0.29 2.07
C GLU A 37 12.92 0.75 3.06
N CYS A 38 12.08 -0.18 3.48
CA CYS A 38 11.15 -0.01 4.58
C CYS A 38 11.31 -1.20 5.51
N ALA A 39 11.22 -0.95 6.82
CA ALA A 39 11.41 -1.98 7.82
C ALA A 39 10.13 -2.24 8.61
N PHE A 40 9.99 -3.46 9.12
CA PHE A 40 8.97 -3.80 10.10
C PHE A 40 9.54 -4.67 11.21
N GLN A 41 8.84 -4.72 12.33
CA GLN A 41 9.17 -5.59 13.44
C GLN A 41 7.89 -6.08 14.10
N PHE A 42 7.90 -7.35 14.50
CA PHE A 42 6.92 -7.86 15.43
C PHE A 42 7.47 -7.87 16.87
N SER A 43 6.65 -7.46 17.83
CA SER A 43 6.91 -7.60 19.27
C SER A 43 5.89 -8.56 19.88
N PRO A 44 6.32 -9.37 20.87
CA PRO A 44 6.06 -10.81 20.92
C PRO A 44 4.59 -11.21 20.94
N PRO A 45 4.24 -12.42 20.46
CA PRO A 45 5.09 -13.43 19.78
C PRO A 45 4.84 -13.44 18.25
N PRO A 46 5.77 -12.98 17.39
CA PRO A 46 6.97 -13.72 17.00
C PRO A 46 8.25 -12.84 16.97
N ASN A 47 9.42 -13.48 16.80
CA ASN A 47 10.77 -12.91 16.60
C ASN A 47 10.91 -11.37 16.53
N GLN A 48 11.62 -10.78 17.51
CA GLN A 48 11.91 -9.34 17.61
C GLN A 48 12.88 -8.79 16.54
N LYS A 49 13.16 -9.52 15.46
CA LYS A 49 14.09 -9.03 14.43
C LYS A 49 13.38 -7.97 13.58
N THR A 50 14.04 -6.83 13.42
CA THR A 50 13.64 -5.87 12.40
C THR A 50 14.00 -6.45 11.03
N LEU A 51 13.01 -6.55 10.16
CA LEU A 51 13.15 -7.06 8.80
C LEU A 51 12.98 -5.91 7.83
N HIS A 52 13.70 -5.97 6.71
CA HIS A 52 13.71 -4.92 5.71
C HIS A 52 13.21 -5.47 4.39
N ALA A 53 12.35 -4.72 3.71
CA ALA A 53 11.99 -4.94 2.32
C ALA A 53 12.46 -3.75 1.49
N ARG A 54 12.77 -4.01 0.21
CA ARG A 54 13.30 -3.01 -0.72
C ARG A 54 12.31 -2.73 -1.85
N GLY A 55 12.39 -1.53 -2.39
CA GLY A 55 11.67 -1.09 -3.57
C GLY A 55 12.44 -0.01 -4.30
N VAL A 56 12.04 0.30 -5.52
CA VAL A 56 12.62 1.39 -6.32
C VAL A 56 12.16 2.78 -5.83
N ASP A 57 11.12 2.83 -5.00
CA ASP A 57 10.61 4.04 -4.33
C ASP A 57 10.06 3.73 -2.93
N SER A 58 9.63 4.78 -2.21
CA SER A 58 9.07 4.66 -0.86
C SER A 58 7.76 3.86 -0.81
N ILE A 59 6.83 4.01 -1.77
CA ILE A 59 5.58 3.25 -1.80
C ILE A 59 5.84 1.75 -1.99
N GLN A 60 6.65 1.40 -2.98
CA GLN A 60 6.96 0.01 -3.30
C GLN A 60 7.71 -0.65 -2.14
N ALA A 61 8.68 0.04 -1.54
CA ALA A 61 9.38 -0.46 -0.35
C ALA A 61 8.40 -0.71 0.80
N LEU A 62 7.46 0.21 1.04
CA LEU A 62 6.43 0.08 2.08
C LEU A 62 5.43 -1.05 1.82
N LEU A 63 4.90 -1.18 0.60
CA LEU A 63 3.98 -2.25 0.24
C LEU A 63 4.66 -3.63 0.26
N ALA A 64 5.91 -3.70 -0.20
CA ALA A 64 6.72 -4.91 -0.07
C ALA A 64 6.93 -5.26 1.41
N CYS A 65 7.24 -4.26 2.25
CA CYS A 65 7.38 -4.42 3.70
C CYS A 65 6.10 -4.97 4.34
N LEU A 66 4.93 -4.42 4.03
CA LEU A 66 3.65 -4.91 4.54
C LEU A 66 3.30 -6.32 4.05
N THR A 67 3.69 -6.66 2.82
CA THR A 67 3.48 -8.00 2.25
C THR A 67 4.36 -9.04 2.92
N VAL A 68 5.63 -8.70 3.16
CA VAL A 68 6.54 -9.54 3.94
C VAL A 68 6.04 -9.65 5.38
N ALA A 69 5.58 -8.55 6.00
CA ALA A 69 5.00 -8.62 7.35
C ALA A 69 3.82 -9.59 7.41
N ARG A 70 2.93 -9.58 6.40
CA ARG A 70 1.81 -10.51 6.28
C ARG A 70 2.26 -11.97 6.24
N SER A 71 3.30 -12.31 5.47
CA SER A 71 3.77 -13.70 5.34
C SER A 71 4.32 -14.31 6.64
N TYR A 72 4.69 -13.47 7.62
CA TYR A 72 5.14 -13.93 8.94
C TYR A 72 3.99 -14.25 9.91
N ILE A 73 2.79 -13.71 9.67
CA ILE A 73 1.65 -13.82 10.58
C ILE A 73 0.47 -14.61 9.99
N GLU A 74 0.54 -14.94 8.71
CA GLU A 74 -0.43 -15.81 8.03
C GLU A 74 0.21 -17.13 7.63
N HIS A 75 -0.58 -18.21 7.70
CA HIS A 75 -0.16 -19.53 7.25
C HIS A 75 -0.94 -19.89 5.98
N PRO A 76 -0.33 -20.59 5.00
CA PRO A 76 -0.99 -20.90 3.72
C PRO A 76 -2.34 -21.65 3.84
N THR A 77 -2.54 -22.37 4.94
CA THR A 77 -3.74 -23.18 5.19
C THR A 77 -4.56 -22.73 6.39
N GLU A 78 -4.10 -21.72 7.15
CA GLU A 78 -4.73 -21.32 8.40
C GLU A 78 -4.69 -19.80 8.59
N ASP A 79 -5.87 -19.24 8.92
CA ASP A 79 -6.01 -17.86 9.36
C ASP A 79 -5.45 -17.71 10.78
N ARG A 80 -4.16 -17.40 10.88
CA ARG A 80 -3.46 -17.25 12.16
C ARG A 80 -3.51 -15.84 12.73
N SER A 81 -3.76 -14.83 11.92
CA SER A 81 -3.76 -13.45 12.39
C SER A 81 -5.04 -12.74 12.02
N SER A 82 -5.58 -12.00 12.96
CA SER A 82 -6.77 -11.20 12.73
C SER A 82 -6.60 -9.80 13.26
N TRP A 83 -7.31 -8.87 12.64
CA TRP A 83 -7.36 -7.49 13.08
C TRP A 83 -8.79 -6.98 12.96
N ARG A 84 -9.35 -6.50 14.07
CA ARG A 84 -10.72 -5.98 14.15
C ARG A 84 -11.75 -6.92 13.48
N GLY A 85 -11.63 -8.22 13.75
CA GLY A 85 -12.53 -9.25 13.22
C GLY A 85 -12.25 -9.72 11.79
N MET A 86 -11.27 -9.13 11.08
CA MET A 86 -10.82 -9.66 9.78
C MET A 86 -9.83 -10.79 9.97
N SER A 87 -9.98 -11.89 9.22
CA SER A 87 -9.17 -13.10 9.40
C SER A 87 -7.76 -13.08 8.78
N HIS A 88 -7.37 -12.00 8.10
CA HIS A 88 -6.11 -11.88 7.35
C HIS A 88 -5.38 -10.54 7.61
N ALA A 89 -5.45 -10.04 8.85
CA ALA A 89 -4.80 -8.81 9.35
C ALA A 89 -5.03 -7.47 8.58
N GLY A 90 -5.79 -7.47 7.48
CA GLY A 90 -5.97 -6.31 6.59
C GLY A 90 -4.70 -5.85 5.87
N LEU A 91 -3.70 -6.72 5.70
CA LEU A 91 -2.44 -6.40 5.00
C LEU A 91 -2.49 -6.84 3.52
N PRO A 92 -1.72 -6.22 2.61
CA PRO A 92 -1.71 -6.61 1.20
C PRO A 92 -1.08 -7.99 0.97
N GLN A 93 -1.55 -8.70 -0.06
CA GLN A 93 -0.95 -9.92 -0.61
C GLN A 93 -0.90 -9.89 -2.14
N PHE A 94 0.05 -10.60 -2.74
CA PHE A 94 0.09 -10.79 -4.18
C PHE A 94 -1.02 -11.74 -4.64
N VAL A 95 -1.92 -11.24 -5.49
CA VAL A 95 -3.06 -11.96 -6.07
C VAL A 95 -3.36 -11.42 -7.46
N GLU A 96 -3.82 -12.29 -8.36
CA GLU A 96 -4.43 -11.81 -9.61
C GLU A 96 -5.62 -10.89 -9.30
N LYS A 97 -5.93 -9.96 -10.22
CA LYS A 97 -7.12 -9.11 -10.11
C LYS A 97 -8.33 -10.01 -9.85
N PRO A 98 -9.02 -9.88 -8.71
CA PRO A 98 -10.14 -10.76 -8.40
C PRO A 98 -11.22 -10.65 -9.48
N ALA A 99 -11.74 -11.78 -9.96
CA ALA A 99 -12.80 -11.77 -10.99
C ALA A 99 -14.06 -11.02 -10.53
N SER A 100 -14.31 -10.99 -9.21
CA SER A 100 -15.39 -10.26 -8.56
C SER A 100 -15.03 -8.82 -8.16
N TYR A 101 -13.85 -8.32 -8.56
CA TYR A 101 -13.41 -6.98 -8.21
C TYR A 101 -14.38 -5.93 -8.77
N GLN A 102 -14.95 -5.15 -7.85
CA GLN A 102 -15.71 -3.95 -8.17
C GLN A 102 -14.90 -2.76 -7.65
N PRO A 103 -14.53 -1.79 -8.50
CA PRO A 103 -13.85 -0.59 -8.05
C PRO A 103 -14.64 0.08 -6.92
N PRO A 104 -13.98 0.52 -5.84
CA PRO A 104 -14.67 1.24 -4.77
C PRO A 104 -15.27 2.55 -5.31
N ALA A 105 -16.34 3.01 -4.67
CA ALA A 105 -16.91 4.31 -4.95
C ALA A 105 -15.86 5.40 -4.66
N LEU A 106 -15.58 6.23 -5.66
CA LEU A 106 -14.59 7.31 -5.52
C LEU A 106 -15.14 8.40 -4.60
N PRO A 107 -14.36 8.83 -3.58
CA PRO A 107 -14.75 9.96 -2.75
C PRO A 107 -14.73 11.26 -3.58
N PRO A 108 -15.51 12.27 -3.16
CA PRO A 108 -15.45 13.60 -3.77
C PRO A 108 -14.06 14.20 -3.63
N VAL A 109 -13.72 15.12 -4.54
CA VAL A 109 -12.52 15.95 -4.42
C VAL A 109 -12.72 17.01 -3.34
N GLU A 110 -11.66 17.29 -2.59
CA GLU A 110 -11.61 18.30 -1.54
C GLU A 110 -10.47 19.29 -1.82
N PRO A 111 -10.58 20.56 -1.38
CA PRO A 111 -9.47 21.50 -1.45
C PRO A 111 -8.24 20.95 -0.71
N ASN A 112 -7.05 21.12 -1.30
CA ASN A 112 -5.80 20.81 -0.61
C ASN A 112 -5.54 21.87 0.47
N PRO A 113 -5.35 21.49 1.74
CA PRO A 113 -5.07 22.44 2.82
C PRO A 113 -3.68 23.07 2.73
N GLY A 114 -2.77 22.52 1.91
CA GLY A 114 -1.44 23.07 1.63
C GLY A 114 -0.36 22.72 2.65
N ASP A 115 -0.71 22.04 3.75
CA ASP A 115 0.19 21.63 4.83
C ASP A 115 0.39 20.10 4.92
N LEU A 116 -0.12 19.35 3.95
CA LEU A 116 0.04 17.90 3.88
C LEU A 116 1.50 17.52 3.58
N LEU A 117 2.04 16.58 4.35
CA LEU A 117 3.37 16.03 4.12
C LEU A 117 3.33 15.00 3.00
N VAL A 118 4.21 15.14 2.01
CA VAL A 118 4.32 14.18 0.89
C VAL A 118 5.01 12.92 1.39
N LEU A 119 4.31 11.79 1.29
CA LEU A 119 4.89 10.46 1.55
C LEU A 119 5.66 9.95 0.32
N ALA A 120 5.11 10.19 -0.87
CA ALA A 120 5.70 9.74 -2.13
C ALA A 120 5.11 10.44 -3.36
N THR A 121 5.90 10.50 -4.42
CA THR A 121 5.48 10.92 -5.76
C THR A 121 5.85 9.86 -6.79
N ARG A 122 4.94 9.58 -7.73
CA ARG A 122 5.13 8.60 -8.81
C ARG A 122 4.66 9.17 -10.14
N THR A 123 5.45 9.00 -11.19
CA THR A 123 5.02 9.32 -12.55
C THR A 123 4.38 8.10 -13.20
N LEU A 124 3.15 8.28 -13.68
CA LEU A 124 2.34 7.30 -14.40
C LEU A 124 2.15 7.76 -15.85
N GLY A 125 1.87 6.83 -16.75
CA GLY A 125 1.58 7.15 -18.15
C GLY A 125 0.09 7.20 -18.43
N GLN A 126 -0.45 8.35 -18.82
CA GLN A 126 -1.86 8.48 -19.21
C GLN A 126 -1.98 8.69 -20.74
N PRO A 127 -2.97 8.10 -21.42
CA PRO A 127 -3.24 8.44 -22.82
C PRO A 127 -3.57 9.92 -22.97
N ASP A 128 -3.02 10.54 -24.01
CA ASP A 128 -3.41 11.88 -24.44
C ASP A 128 -4.50 11.83 -25.54
N GLU A 129 -4.94 13.00 -26.02
CA GLU A 129 -5.97 13.13 -27.05
C GLU A 129 -5.57 12.56 -28.42
N THR A 130 -4.31 12.18 -28.60
CA THR A 130 -3.73 11.67 -29.85
C THR A 130 -3.30 10.21 -29.77
N ASP A 131 -3.79 9.46 -28.76
CA ASP A 131 -3.32 8.11 -28.40
C ASP A 131 -1.82 8.05 -28.03
N GLY A 132 -1.19 9.21 -27.82
CA GLY A 132 0.13 9.35 -27.23
C GLY A 132 0.08 9.15 -25.72
N VAL A 133 1.21 9.33 -25.04
CA VAL A 133 1.29 9.17 -23.58
C VAL A 133 1.82 10.44 -22.94
N ARG A 134 1.02 11.01 -22.05
CA ARG A 134 1.41 12.12 -21.18
C ARG A 134 1.81 11.62 -19.81
N GLU A 135 2.73 12.33 -19.18
CA GLU A 135 3.10 12.10 -17.78
C GLU A 135 1.97 12.56 -16.86
N LEU A 136 1.61 11.71 -15.91
CA LEU A 136 0.66 11.99 -14.86
C LEU A 136 1.34 11.76 -13.52
N VAL A 137 1.49 12.79 -12.70
CA VAL A 137 2.13 12.68 -11.38
C VAL A 137 1.08 12.29 -10.35
N LEU A 138 1.24 11.12 -9.73
CA LEU A 138 0.53 10.72 -8.52
C LEU A 138 1.33 11.18 -7.30
N THR A 139 0.72 12.01 -6.46
CA THR A 139 1.25 12.38 -5.14
C THR A 139 0.42 11.72 -4.05
N VAL A 140 1.08 10.98 -3.16
CA VAL A 140 0.47 10.37 -1.97
C VAL A 140 1.04 11.06 -0.75
N TYR A 141 0.16 11.49 0.15
CA TYR A 141 0.52 12.20 1.37
C TYR A 141 0.52 11.26 2.57
N GLU A 142 1.21 11.65 3.64
CA GLU A 142 1.19 10.92 4.90
C GLU A 142 -0.23 10.88 5.48
N PRO A 143 -0.75 9.70 5.89
CA PRO A 143 -2.01 9.61 6.61
C PRO A 143 -2.03 10.48 7.87
N VAL A 144 -3.09 11.26 8.01
CA VAL A 144 -3.34 12.12 9.18
C VAL A 144 -4.58 11.66 9.91
N ARG A 145 -4.59 11.81 11.23
CA ARG A 145 -5.78 11.54 12.05
C ARG A 145 -6.65 12.79 12.08
N ALA A 146 -7.89 12.65 11.61
CA ALA A 146 -8.89 13.72 11.64
C ALA A 146 -9.52 13.87 13.04
N ASP A 147 -10.23 14.97 13.25
CA ASP A 147 -10.87 15.33 14.53
C ASP A 147 -11.91 14.30 15.00
N ASP A 148 -12.56 13.61 14.07
CA ASP A 148 -13.53 12.54 14.35
C ASP A 148 -12.86 11.22 14.77
N GLY A 149 -11.53 11.18 14.77
CA GLY A 149 -10.71 10.03 15.12
C GLY A 149 -10.35 9.12 13.95
N THR A 150 -10.94 9.32 12.77
CA THR A 150 -10.68 8.57 11.54
C THR A 150 -9.31 8.94 10.97
N TRP A 151 -8.59 7.97 10.39
CA TRP A 151 -7.38 8.25 9.64
C TRP A 151 -7.71 8.50 8.18
N ARG A 152 -7.08 9.52 7.58
CA ARG A 152 -7.28 9.93 6.20
C ARG A 152 -5.94 9.95 5.47
N CYS A 153 -5.86 9.32 4.31
CA CYS A 153 -4.69 9.38 3.44
C CYS A 153 -5.06 10.15 2.18
N ALA A 154 -4.50 11.35 2.04
CA ALA A 154 -4.73 12.15 0.86
C ALA A 154 -3.91 11.63 -0.33
N PHE A 155 -4.45 11.80 -1.54
CA PHE A 155 -3.74 11.64 -2.79
C PHE A 155 -4.25 12.65 -3.82
N ALA A 156 -3.37 13.04 -4.74
CA ALA A 156 -3.69 13.90 -5.87
C ALA A 156 -3.04 13.36 -7.15
N PHE A 157 -3.65 13.68 -8.27
CA PHE A 157 -3.04 13.54 -9.58
C PHE A 157 -2.71 14.94 -10.11
N ASP A 158 -1.66 15.02 -10.91
CA ASP A 158 -1.01 16.25 -11.37
C ASP A 158 -0.14 16.94 -10.30
N SER A 159 0.77 17.79 -10.76
CA SER A 159 1.93 18.27 -9.99
C SER A 159 1.77 19.63 -9.34
N ALA A 160 0.59 20.26 -9.40
CA ALA A 160 0.42 21.58 -8.79
C ALA A 160 0.24 21.47 -7.26
N GLU A 161 0.94 22.32 -6.52
CA GLU A 161 0.91 22.36 -5.03
C GLU A 161 -0.49 22.55 -4.43
N ASN A 162 -1.48 22.98 -5.22
CA ASN A 162 -2.85 23.24 -4.80
C ASN A 162 -3.89 22.32 -5.46
N GLU A 163 -3.48 21.22 -6.09
CA GLU A 163 -4.44 20.31 -6.73
C GLU A 163 -5.41 19.73 -5.70
N PRO A 164 -6.73 19.69 -6.01
CA PRO A 164 -7.71 19.06 -5.15
C PRO A 164 -7.34 17.61 -4.84
N VAL A 165 -7.41 17.25 -3.56
CA VAL A 165 -7.07 15.92 -3.07
C VAL A 165 -8.33 15.06 -2.95
N ARG A 166 -8.13 13.75 -3.01
CA ARG A 166 -9.10 12.76 -2.54
C ARG A 166 -8.50 12.05 -1.33
N HIS A 167 -9.36 11.48 -0.50
CA HIS A 167 -8.93 10.80 0.72
C HIS A 167 -9.36 9.33 0.70
N GLY A 168 -8.40 8.43 0.88
CA GLY A 168 -8.69 7.14 1.48
C GLY A 168 -8.94 7.32 2.98
N VAL A 169 -9.70 6.41 3.57
CA VAL A 169 -10.04 6.42 5.00
C VAL A 169 -9.74 5.07 5.64
N GLY A 170 -9.42 5.10 6.92
CA GLY A 170 -9.17 3.90 7.68
C GLY A 170 -9.23 4.15 9.18
N GLU A 171 -9.22 3.05 9.92
CA GLU A 171 -9.24 3.05 11.37
C GLU A 171 -7.86 3.24 12.00
N ASP A 172 -6.82 3.08 11.20
CA ASP A 172 -5.44 3.38 11.55
C ASP A 172 -4.66 3.87 10.32
N PHE A 173 -3.41 4.28 10.55
CA PHE A 173 -2.49 4.76 9.53
C PHE A 173 -2.38 3.80 8.34
N ILE A 174 -2.17 2.50 8.60
CA ILE A 174 -1.92 1.51 7.55
C ILE A 174 -3.20 1.28 6.72
N GLU A 175 -4.37 1.21 7.35
CA GLU A 175 -5.64 1.04 6.63
C GLU A 175 -5.96 2.27 5.78
N ALA A 176 -5.78 3.48 6.33
CA ALA A 176 -6.01 4.71 5.57
C ALA A 176 -5.06 4.82 4.37
N LEU A 177 -3.79 4.45 4.54
CA LEU A 177 -2.82 4.42 3.43
C LEU A 177 -3.23 3.43 2.34
N LEU A 178 -3.50 2.17 2.72
CA LEU A 178 -3.88 1.14 1.76
C LEU A 178 -5.19 1.50 1.05
N ASP A 179 -6.13 2.13 1.76
CA ASP A 179 -7.34 2.68 1.16
C ASP A 179 -7.03 3.80 0.18
N GLY A 180 -6.18 4.76 0.56
CA GLY A 180 -5.77 5.87 -0.30
C GLY A 180 -5.12 5.39 -1.59
N LEU A 181 -4.24 4.39 -1.51
CA LEU A 181 -3.61 3.78 -2.68
C LEU A 181 -4.62 3.00 -3.56
N ALA A 182 -5.58 2.31 -2.96
CA ALA A 182 -6.64 1.64 -3.71
C ALA A 182 -7.62 2.63 -4.38
N MET A 183 -7.90 3.77 -3.74
CA MET A 183 -8.69 4.86 -4.33
C MET A 183 -7.92 5.57 -5.45
N ALA A 184 -6.62 5.76 -5.29
CA ALA A 184 -5.75 6.28 -6.34
C ALA A 184 -5.77 5.35 -7.56
N ARG A 185 -5.69 4.03 -7.35
CA ARG A 185 -5.84 3.04 -8.41
C ARG A 185 -7.18 3.20 -9.14
N ALA A 186 -8.28 3.17 -8.38
CA ALA A 186 -9.62 3.27 -8.96
C ALA A 186 -9.81 4.60 -9.71
N THR A 187 -9.28 5.71 -9.18
CA THR A 187 -9.32 7.02 -9.83
C THR A 187 -8.56 6.99 -11.15
N TYR A 188 -7.34 6.46 -11.15
CA TYR A 188 -6.55 6.32 -12.37
C TYR A 188 -7.24 5.42 -13.39
N GLU A 189 -7.81 4.28 -12.99
CA GLU A 189 -8.56 3.40 -13.91
C GLU A 189 -9.72 4.14 -14.62
N THR A 190 -10.33 5.18 -14.02
CA THR A 190 -11.34 6.02 -14.69
C THR A 190 -10.76 7.03 -15.69
N MET A 191 -9.47 7.32 -15.60
CA MET A 191 -8.74 8.22 -16.51
C MET A 191 -8.21 7.50 -17.76
N ILE A 192 -8.28 6.16 -17.78
CA ILE A 192 -7.78 5.31 -18.86
C ILE A 192 -8.95 4.79 -19.70
N PRO A 193 -8.97 5.01 -21.03
CA PRO A 193 -9.96 4.41 -21.93
C PRO A 193 -9.93 2.87 -21.87
N GLU A 194 -11.11 2.26 -22.01
CA GLU A 194 -11.22 0.81 -22.05
C GLU A 194 -10.35 0.20 -23.16
N GLY A 195 -9.55 -0.82 -22.81
CA GLY A 195 -8.67 -1.51 -23.74
C GLY A 195 -7.32 -0.82 -24.01
N TRP A 196 -7.08 0.38 -23.47
CA TRP A 196 -5.77 1.02 -23.56
C TRP A 196 -4.71 0.22 -22.78
N LYS A 197 -3.51 0.13 -23.35
CA LYS A 197 -2.36 -0.53 -22.73
C LYS A 197 -1.20 0.47 -22.72
N ALA A 198 -0.61 0.65 -21.55
CA ALA A 198 0.59 1.47 -21.43
C ALA A 198 1.71 0.94 -22.34
N PRO A 199 2.49 1.82 -22.98
CA PRO A 199 3.71 1.43 -23.66
C PRO A 199 4.64 0.69 -22.70
N ALA A 200 5.39 -0.30 -23.19
CA ALA A 200 6.32 -1.08 -22.38
C ALA A 200 7.59 -0.31 -21.95
N SER A 201 7.60 1.03 -22.02
CA SER A 201 8.76 1.82 -21.62
C SER A 201 8.91 1.84 -20.10
N HIS A 202 10.12 1.63 -19.60
CA HIS A 202 10.44 1.56 -18.17
C HIS A 202 10.26 2.88 -17.40
N GLU A 203 10.01 3.99 -18.10
CA GLU A 203 9.89 5.33 -17.51
C GLU A 203 8.47 5.64 -16.99
N LEU A 204 7.45 4.96 -17.54
CA LEU A 204 6.06 5.19 -17.16
C LEU A 204 5.54 3.94 -16.45
N TRP A 205 5.44 4.03 -15.13
CA TRP A 205 4.98 2.92 -14.29
C TRP A 205 3.47 2.71 -14.49
N GLY A 206 3.06 1.44 -14.58
CA GLY A 206 1.65 1.07 -14.57
C GLY A 206 1.08 1.03 -13.15
N LEU A 207 -0.10 0.42 -13.01
CA LEU A 207 -0.82 0.30 -11.73
C LEU A 207 -0.36 -0.88 -10.88
N GLU A 208 0.69 -1.59 -11.28
CA GLU A 208 1.07 -2.87 -10.68
C GLU A 208 1.42 -2.74 -9.20
N PHE A 209 1.85 -1.54 -8.78
CA PHE A 209 2.19 -1.23 -7.39
C PHE A 209 0.99 -0.79 -6.55
N LEU A 210 -0.17 -0.41 -7.12
CA LEU A 210 -1.31 0.04 -6.33
C LEU A 210 -2.25 -1.14 -6.00
N PRO A 211 -2.71 -1.27 -4.75
CA PRO A 211 -3.53 -2.40 -4.32
C PRO A 211 -4.98 -2.32 -4.84
N TYR A 212 -5.58 -3.48 -5.02
CA TYR A 212 -7.03 -3.69 -5.12
C TYR A 212 -7.66 -3.71 -3.73
N LYS A 213 -8.78 -3.02 -3.56
CA LYS A 213 -9.63 -3.17 -2.36
C LYS A 213 -10.72 -4.21 -2.59
N VAL A 214 -10.84 -5.18 -1.69
CA VAL A 214 -11.92 -6.17 -1.67
C VAL A 214 -12.53 -6.20 -0.27
N GLY A 215 -13.63 -5.48 -0.09
CA GLY A 215 -14.17 -5.22 1.25
C GLY A 215 -13.15 -4.44 2.08
N ARG A 216 -12.66 -5.03 3.18
CA ARG A 216 -11.57 -4.47 4.00
C ARG A 216 -10.20 -5.15 3.74
N ALA A 217 -10.15 -6.08 2.80
CA ALA A 217 -8.92 -6.74 2.37
C ALA A 217 -8.24 -5.97 1.23
N TYR A 218 -6.93 -6.17 1.10
CA TYR A 218 -6.12 -5.57 0.05
C TYR A 218 -5.35 -6.65 -0.71
N GLY A 219 -5.36 -6.57 -2.04
CA GLY A 219 -4.60 -7.44 -2.94
C GLY A 219 -3.71 -6.61 -3.86
N MET A 220 -2.66 -7.18 -4.42
CA MET A 220 -1.77 -6.51 -5.40
C MET A 220 -1.49 -7.45 -6.55
N GLU A 221 -1.23 -6.92 -7.74
CA GLU A 221 -0.90 -7.76 -8.89
C GLU A 221 0.36 -8.60 -8.63
N PRO A 222 0.38 -9.89 -9.02
CA PRO A 222 1.57 -10.68 -8.88
C PRO A 222 2.67 -10.07 -9.74
N SER A 223 3.81 -9.71 -9.14
CA SER A 223 4.95 -9.23 -9.92
C SER A 223 5.41 -10.35 -10.85
N LYS A 224 5.52 -10.10 -12.17
CA LYS A 224 6.16 -11.05 -13.11
C LYS A 224 7.68 -11.14 -12.95
N VAL A 225 8.26 -10.59 -11.87
CA VAL A 225 9.71 -10.44 -11.74
C VAL A 225 10.33 -11.66 -11.06
N SER A 226 11.20 -12.30 -11.83
CA SER A 226 12.20 -13.31 -11.51
C SER A 226 12.87 -13.10 -10.13
N ASN A 227 12.97 -14.17 -9.34
CA ASN A 227 13.68 -14.25 -8.07
C ASN A 227 13.16 -13.34 -6.95
N MET A 228 12.05 -13.75 -6.32
CA MET A 228 11.92 -13.47 -4.89
C MET A 228 13.14 -14.06 -4.16
N PRO A 229 13.75 -13.34 -3.20
CA PRO A 229 14.75 -13.94 -2.33
C PRO A 229 14.15 -15.18 -1.67
N ASP A 230 14.90 -16.27 -1.64
CA ASP A 230 14.53 -17.44 -0.86
C ASP A 230 14.63 -17.06 0.62
N PHE A 231 13.47 -16.93 1.27
CA PHE A 231 13.35 -16.58 2.68
C PHE A 231 13.17 -17.81 3.58
N THR A 232 13.45 -19.01 3.06
CA THR A 232 13.57 -20.20 3.89
C THR A 232 14.70 -19.97 4.92
N PRO A 233 14.50 -20.22 6.22
CA PRO A 233 15.57 -20.10 7.20
C PRO A 233 16.75 -21.01 6.78
N PRO A 234 18.02 -20.60 7.03
CA PRO A 234 19.17 -21.44 6.77
C PRO A 234 19.15 -22.74 7.60
#